data_AF-A0A1D8MRT4-F1
#
_entry.id   AF-A0A1D8MRT4-F1
#
_cell.length_a   1.000
_cell.length_b   1.000
_cell.length_c   1.000
_cell.angle_alpha   90.00
_cell.angle_beta   90.00
_cell.angle_gamma   90.00
#
_symmetry.space_group_name_H-M   'P 1'
#
loop_
_entity.id
_entity.type
_entity.pdbx_description
1 polymer ?
#
loop_
_entity_poly.entity_id
_entity_poly.type
_entity_poly.pdbx_seq_one_letter_code
_entity_poly.pdbx_strand_id
1 'polypeptide(L)'
;MSLIANLEKKDKYLIGTGVALGLIAAVIGQLGILGMKAEMMLTYLMVAPILPGIYFLYKARSLWGGDIARYLDFIGAGLIINLVLFPVHMNWHFAAQSAEAAFLSWGISPSFWYMFFHGLAGYSFAMLAYGFYLFYQSGAE
;
A
#
# COMPACT_ATOMS: atom_id res chain seq x y z
N MET A 1 25.12 -7.11 10.80
CA MET A 1 25.10 -7.19 9.32
C MET A 1 24.46 -5.91 8.78
N SER A 2 24.98 -5.34 7.69
CA SER A 2 24.35 -4.19 7.03
C SER A 2 23.09 -4.65 6.30
N LEU A 3 21.96 -3.97 6.52
CA LEU A 3 20.67 -4.18 5.83
C LEU A 3 20.80 -4.17 4.28
N ILE A 4 21.85 -3.55 3.75
CA ILE A 4 22.07 -3.33 2.32
C ILE A 4 23.07 -4.35 1.71
N ALA A 5 23.70 -5.20 2.55
CA ALA A 5 24.74 -6.12 2.10
C ALA A 5 24.19 -7.24 1.18
N ASN A 6 22.94 -7.65 1.40
CA ASN A 6 22.32 -8.78 0.67
C ASN A 6 21.52 -8.35 -0.58
N LEU A 7 21.43 -7.05 -0.87
CA LEU A 7 20.71 -6.55 -2.05
C LEU A 7 21.60 -6.60 -3.30
N GLU A 8 21.06 -7.12 -4.39
CA GLU A 8 21.72 -7.04 -5.69
C GLU A 8 21.74 -5.59 -6.21
N LYS A 9 22.62 -5.32 -7.19
CA LYS A 9 22.70 -4.00 -7.83
C LYS A 9 21.35 -3.56 -8.42
N LYS A 10 20.59 -4.50 -9.01
CA LYS A 10 19.27 -4.23 -9.60
C LYS A 10 18.22 -3.83 -8.54
N ASP A 11 18.25 -4.44 -7.35
CA ASP A 11 17.31 -4.15 -6.26
C ASP A 11 17.53 -2.74 -5.72
N LYS A 12 18.81 -2.34 -5.58
CA LYS A 12 19.20 -0.99 -5.19
C LYS A 12 18.71 0.05 -6.18
N TYR A 13 18.80 -0.23 -7.49
CA TYR A 13 18.25 0.66 -8.51
C TYR A 13 16.73 0.72 -8.48
N LEU A 14 16.04 -0.40 -8.25
CA LEU A 14 14.58 -0.42 -8.11
C LEU A 14 14.12 0.46 -6.94
N ILE A 15 14.71 0.26 -5.76
CA ILE A 15 14.42 1.07 -4.55
C ILE A 15 14.77 2.55 -4.81
N GLY A 16 15.95 2.82 -5.34
CA GLY A 16 16.41 4.19 -5.64
C GLY A 16 15.50 4.90 -6.65
N THR A 17 15.03 4.20 -7.68
CA THR A 17 14.09 4.73 -8.67
C THR A 17 12.75 5.05 -8.01
N GLY A 18 12.23 4.19 -7.14
CA GLY A 18 11.01 4.46 -6.37
C GLY A 18 11.11 5.73 -5.54
N VAL A 19 12.21 5.90 -4.80
CA VAL A 19 12.46 7.11 -4.00
C VAL A 19 12.58 8.35 -4.88
N ALA A 20 13.36 8.28 -5.96
CA ALA A 20 13.54 9.40 -6.88
C ALA A 20 12.22 9.84 -7.55
N LEU A 21 11.41 8.89 -8.01
CA LEU A 21 10.09 9.18 -8.57
C LEU A 21 9.16 9.83 -7.54
N GLY A 22 9.19 9.36 -6.28
CA GLY A 22 8.44 9.97 -5.19
C GLY A 22 8.84 11.43 -4.94
N LEU A 23 10.15 11.73 -4.94
CA LEU A 23 10.65 13.10 -4.81
C LEU A 23 10.23 14.00 -5.98
N ILE A 24 10.31 13.49 -7.22
CA ILE A 24 9.86 14.21 -8.41
C ILE A 24 8.36 14.53 -8.30
N ALA A 25 7.54 13.55 -7.92
CA ALA A 25 6.10 13.75 -7.73
C ALA A 25 5.80 14.79 -6.65
N ALA A 26 6.53 14.78 -5.53
CA ALA A 26 6.38 15.76 -4.46
C ALA A 26 6.72 17.19 -4.93
N VAL A 27 7.80 17.37 -5.71
CA VAL A 27 8.18 18.67 -6.28
C VAL A 27 7.12 19.16 -7.27
N ILE A 28 6.61 18.28 -8.14
CA ILE A 28 5.54 18.62 -9.09
C ILE A 28 4.28 19.10 -8.35
N GLY A 29 3.88 18.41 -7.28
CA GLY A 29 2.75 18.80 -6.44
C GLY A 29 2.98 20.14 -5.74
N GLN A 30 4.17 20.36 -5.17
CA GLN A 30 4.52 21.63 -4.52
C GLN A 30 4.48 22.83 -5.47
N LEU A 31 4.84 22.64 -6.73
CA LEU A 31 4.83 23.69 -7.75
C LEU A 31 3.43 23.95 -8.32
N GLY A 32 2.41 23.15 -7.96
CA GLY A 32 1.04 23.31 -8.46
C GLY A 32 0.92 23.13 -9.98
N ILE A 33 1.85 22.39 -10.60
CA ILE A 33 1.90 22.21 -12.05
C ILE A 33 0.72 21.35 -12.54
N LEU A 34 0.20 20.48 -11.68
CA LEU A 34 -0.89 19.57 -11.99
C LEU A 34 -2.21 20.09 -11.41
N GLY A 35 -3.30 19.92 -12.15
CA GLY A 35 -4.63 20.08 -11.59
C GLY A 35 -5.03 18.90 -10.71
N MET A 36 -5.97 19.12 -9.79
CA MET A 36 -6.49 18.12 -8.83
C MET A 36 -6.86 16.76 -9.46
N LYS A 37 -7.43 16.75 -10.69
CA LYS A 37 -7.74 15.49 -11.40
C LYS A 37 -6.49 14.69 -11.77
N ALA A 38 -5.40 15.36 -12.16
CA ALA A 38 -4.15 14.70 -12.50
C ALA A 38 -3.45 14.16 -11.25
N GLU A 39 -3.45 14.93 -10.15
CA GLU A 39 -2.94 14.47 -8.85
C GLU A 39 -3.67 13.23 -8.35
N MET A 40 -5.00 13.23 -8.48
CA MET A 40 -5.83 12.08 -8.15
C MET A 40 -5.45 10.85 -8.99
N MET A 41 -5.31 10.99 -10.31
CA MET A 41 -4.89 9.88 -11.19
C MET A 41 -3.50 9.35 -10.85
N LEU A 42 -2.53 10.22 -10.58
CA LEU A 42 -1.19 9.82 -10.14
C LEU A 42 -1.24 9.07 -8.80
N THR A 43 -2.11 9.49 -7.90
CA THR A 43 -2.34 8.80 -6.63
C THR A 43 -2.87 7.39 -6.86
N TYR A 44 -3.79 7.20 -7.80
CA TYR A 44 -4.27 5.87 -8.19
C TYR A 44 -3.22 5.00 -8.87
N LEU A 45 -2.21 5.57 -9.53
CA LEU A 45 -1.12 4.77 -10.08
C LEU A 45 -0.29 4.09 -8.98
N MET A 46 -0.32 4.58 -7.74
CA MET A 46 0.39 3.97 -6.60
C MET A 46 -0.14 2.58 -6.23
N VAL A 47 -1.39 2.25 -6.58
CA VAL A 47 -1.92 0.89 -6.33
C VAL A 47 -1.56 -0.11 -7.42
N ALA A 48 -1.18 0.34 -8.62
CA ALA A 48 -0.88 -0.55 -9.74
C ALA A 48 0.25 -1.56 -9.42
N PRO A 49 1.34 -1.20 -8.73
CA PRO A 49 2.39 -2.15 -8.33
C PRO A 49 1.94 -3.21 -7.30
N ILE A 50 0.83 -3.00 -6.58
CA ILE A 50 0.33 -3.98 -5.61
C ILE A 50 -0.16 -5.25 -6.33
N LEU A 51 -0.77 -5.10 -7.51
CA LEU A 51 -1.29 -6.22 -8.32
C LEU A 51 -0.22 -7.27 -8.69
N PRO A 52 0.91 -6.92 -9.33
CA PRO A 52 1.97 -7.88 -9.59
C PRO A 52 2.55 -8.44 -8.28
N GLY A 53 2.63 -7.65 -7.20
CA GLY A 53 3.04 -8.13 -5.88
C GLY A 53 2.15 -9.27 -5.36
N ILE A 54 0.82 -9.09 -5.38
CA ILE A 54 -0.14 -10.13 -5.00
C ILE A 54 -0.02 -11.36 -5.91
N TYR A 55 0.13 -11.16 -7.22
CA TYR A 55 0.30 -12.26 -8.17
C TYR A 55 1.54 -13.11 -7.86
N PHE A 56 2.69 -12.48 -7.60
CA PHE A 56 3.92 -13.19 -7.27
C PHE A 56 3.89 -13.82 -5.88
N LEU A 57 3.21 -13.22 -4.89
CA LEU A 57 2.96 -13.86 -3.59
C LEU A 57 2.13 -15.14 -3.75
N TYR A 58 1.07 -15.10 -4.55
CA TYR A 58 0.25 -16.28 -4.83
C TYR A 58 1.06 -17.38 -5.52
N LYS A 59 1.91 -17.02 -6.48
CA LYS A 59 2.85 -17.97 -7.11
C LYS A 59 3.83 -18.56 -6.09
N ALA A 60 4.47 -17.74 -5.27
CA ALA A 60 5.42 -18.19 -4.26
C ALA A 60 4.76 -19.14 -3.25
N ARG A 61 3.54 -18.80 -2.80
CA ARG A 61 2.73 -19.62 -1.90
C ARG A 61 2.52 -21.03 -2.44
N SER A 62 2.18 -21.14 -3.73
CA SER A 62 1.96 -22.43 -4.39
C SER A 62 3.22 -23.30 -4.51
N LEU A 63 4.41 -22.70 -4.41
CA LEU A 63 5.69 -23.39 -4.49
C LEU A 63 6.20 -23.85 -3.11
N TRP A 64 5.94 -23.07 -2.06
CA TRP A 64 6.59 -23.28 -0.76
C TRP A 64 5.76 -24.09 0.24
N GLY A 65 4.42 -24.09 0.14
CA GLY A 65 3.55 -24.90 1.01
C GLY A 65 3.71 -24.60 2.53
N GLY A 66 2.97 -25.34 3.36
CA GLY A 66 3.12 -25.34 4.83
C GLY A 66 3.04 -23.96 5.49
N ASP A 67 3.89 -23.75 6.50
CA ASP A 67 3.93 -22.51 7.27
C ASP A 67 4.36 -21.30 6.44
N ILE A 68 5.28 -21.50 5.50
CA ILE A 68 5.73 -20.44 4.59
C ILE A 68 4.57 -19.92 3.73
N ALA A 69 3.74 -20.82 3.20
CA ALA A 69 2.53 -20.44 2.47
C ALA A 69 1.56 -19.65 3.36
N ARG A 70 1.40 -20.04 4.64
CA ARG A 70 0.59 -19.30 5.61
C ARG A 70 1.12 -17.87 5.84
N TYR A 71 2.43 -17.68 5.88
CA TYR A 71 3.03 -16.35 6.09
C TYR A 71 2.81 -15.45 4.87
N LEU A 72 2.95 -16.01 3.67
CA LEU A 72 2.62 -15.31 2.42
C LEU A 72 1.14 -14.93 2.33
N ASP A 73 0.25 -15.76 2.88
CA ASP A 73 -1.18 -15.45 2.97
C ASP A 73 -1.45 -14.23 3.87
N PHE A 74 -0.74 -14.07 4.99
CA PHE A 74 -0.84 -12.85 5.83
C PHE A 74 -0.36 -11.60 5.08
N ILE A 75 0.78 -11.69 4.39
CA ILE A 75 1.32 -10.57 3.60
C ILE A 75 0.34 -10.22 2.47
N GLY A 76 -0.14 -11.23 1.74
CA GLY A 76 -1.10 -11.08 0.65
C GLY A 76 -2.42 -10.45 1.10
N ALA A 77 -2.95 -10.88 2.24
CA ALA A 77 -4.18 -10.33 2.80
C ALA A 77 -4.04 -8.84 3.16
N GLY A 78 -2.93 -8.42 3.77
CA GLY A 78 -2.64 -7.00 3.99
C GLY A 78 -2.58 -6.21 2.67
N LEU A 79 -1.87 -6.72 1.66
CA LEU A 79 -1.82 -6.07 0.34
C LEU A 79 -3.21 -5.96 -0.31
N ILE A 80 -4.05 -7.00 -0.21
CA ILE A 80 -5.43 -6.99 -0.75
C ILE A 80 -6.28 -5.96 -0.01
N ILE A 81 -6.22 -5.90 1.32
CA ILE A 81 -6.94 -4.89 2.11
C ILE A 81 -6.53 -3.50 1.64
N ASN A 82 -5.22 -3.22 1.53
CA ASN A 82 -4.74 -1.93 1.04
C ASN A 82 -5.21 -1.64 -0.40
N LEU A 83 -5.14 -2.61 -1.31
CA LEU A 83 -5.56 -2.45 -2.70
C LEU A 83 -7.04 -2.06 -2.82
N VAL A 84 -7.91 -2.68 -2.02
CA VAL A 84 -9.36 -2.40 -2.04
C VAL A 84 -9.68 -1.11 -1.28
N LEU A 85 -9.01 -0.90 -0.15
CA LEU A 85 -9.25 0.24 0.73
C LEU A 85 -8.81 1.55 0.10
N PHE A 86 -7.63 1.58 -0.51
CA PHE A 86 -6.99 2.81 -0.94
C PHE A 86 -7.84 3.61 -1.94
N PRO A 87 -8.45 3.02 -2.99
CA PRO A 87 -9.33 3.76 -3.87
C PRO A 87 -10.51 4.43 -3.18
N VAL A 88 -11.17 3.70 -2.28
CA VAL A 88 -12.33 4.20 -1.54
C VAL A 88 -11.91 5.30 -0.57
N HIS A 89 -10.79 5.10 0.14
CA HIS A 89 -10.22 6.05 1.07
C HIS A 89 -9.80 7.36 0.38
N MET A 90 -9.13 7.28 -0.76
CA MET A 90 -8.73 8.45 -1.54
C MET A 90 -9.91 9.22 -2.08
N ASN A 91 -10.93 8.53 -2.63
CA ASN A 91 -12.17 9.19 -3.04
C ASN A 91 -12.85 9.92 -1.88
N TRP A 92 -12.85 9.33 -0.67
CA TRP A 92 -13.37 10.01 0.52
C TRP A 92 -12.56 11.28 0.85
N HIS A 93 -11.24 11.23 0.79
CA HIS A 93 -10.38 12.41 1.00
C HIS A 93 -10.65 13.52 -0.03
N PHE A 94 -10.85 13.17 -1.30
CA PHE A 94 -11.15 14.15 -2.35
C PHE A 94 -12.58 14.69 -2.24
N ALA A 95 -13.55 13.84 -1.93
CA ALA A 95 -14.94 14.24 -1.73
C ALA A 95 -15.14 15.09 -0.45
N ALA A 96 -14.37 14.83 0.60
CA ALA A 96 -14.36 15.64 1.82
C ALA A 96 -13.87 17.07 1.58
N GLN A 97 -13.21 17.33 0.44
CA GLN A 97 -12.80 18.67 0.00
C GLN A 97 -13.86 19.36 -0.88
N SER A 98 -14.97 18.69 -1.24
CA SER A 98 -16.09 19.28 -1.97
C SER A 98 -17.36 19.34 -1.12
N ALA A 99 -18.30 20.20 -1.50
CA ALA A 99 -19.61 20.32 -0.85
C ALA A 99 -20.47 19.02 -0.97
N GLU A 100 -20.05 18.06 -1.80
CA GLU A 100 -20.72 16.76 -1.99
C GLU A 100 -20.35 15.71 -0.92
N ALA A 101 -19.52 16.07 0.05
CA ALA A 101 -19.16 15.23 1.20
C ALA A 101 -20.37 14.63 1.95
N ALA A 102 -21.53 15.30 1.91
CA ALA A 102 -22.78 14.83 2.51
C ALA A 102 -23.46 13.69 1.74
N PHE A 103 -23.26 13.56 0.42
CA PHE A 103 -23.92 12.51 -0.39
C PHE A 103 -23.22 11.15 -0.24
N LEU A 104 -21.88 11.16 -0.19
CA LEU A 104 -21.08 9.93 -0.06
C LEU A 104 -21.04 9.37 1.36
N SER A 105 -21.41 10.18 2.36
CA SER A 105 -21.35 9.75 3.75
C SER A 105 -22.57 8.92 4.19
N TRP A 106 -23.66 8.90 3.41
CA TRP A 106 -24.93 8.25 3.78
C TRP A 106 -25.43 8.63 5.19
N GLY A 107 -25.13 9.87 5.63
CA GLY A 107 -25.46 10.35 6.97
C GLY A 107 -24.51 9.88 8.09
N ILE A 108 -23.45 9.15 7.76
CA ILE A 108 -22.40 8.75 8.69
C ILE A 108 -21.41 9.90 8.91
N SER A 109 -20.95 10.08 10.14
CA SER A 109 -20.05 11.19 10.48
C SER A 109 -18.67 11.07 9.79
N PRO A 110 -18.02 12.20 9.47
CA PRO A 110 -16.64 12.18 8.97
C PRO A 110 -15.65 11.46 9.91
N SER A 111 -15.86 11.56 11.23
CA SER A 111 -15.03 10.90 12.24
C SER A 111 -15.10 9.38 12.15
N PHE A 112 -16.28 8.81 11.85
CA PHE A 112 -16.40 7.37 11.64
C PHE A 112 -15.55 6.94 10.45
N TRP A 113 -15.69 7.61 9.30
CA TRP A 113 -14.95 7.27 8.09
C TRP A 113 -13.45 7.42 8.27
N TYR A 114 -13.01 8.49 8.95
CA TYR A 114 -11.62 8.66 9.33
C TYR A 114 -11.09 7.47 10.12
N MET A 115 -11.79 7.07 11.20
CA MET A 115 -11.40 5.95 12.04
C MET A 115 -11.46 4.61 11.29
N PHE A 116 -12.45 4.40 10.43
CA PHE A 116 -12.60 3.20 9.62
C PHE A 116 -11.45 3.06 8.63
N PHE A 117 -11.18 4.10 7.82
CA PHE A 117 -10.14 4.05 6.79
C PHE A 117 -8.74 3.97 7.40
N HIS A 118 -8.42 4.79 8.40
CA HIS A 118 -7.10 4.78 9.02
C HIS A 118 -6.90 3.55 9.90
N GLY A 119 -7.95 3.08 10.58
CA GLY A 119 -7.92 1.84 11.35
C GLY A 119 -7.69 0.62 10.47
N LEU A 120 -8.40 0.52 9.34
CA LEU A 120 -8.23 -0.60 8.41
C LEU A 120 -6.87 -0.56 7.69
N ALA A 121 -6.38 0.62 7.34
CA ALA A 121 -5.01 0.79 6.82
C ALA A 121 -3.97 0.37 7.86
N GLY A 122 -4.13 0.78 9.13
CA GLY A 122 -3.27 0.36 10.24
C GLY A 122 -3.28 -1.15 10.45
N TYR A 123 -4.46 -1.77 10.43
CA TYR A 123 -4.61 -3.22 10.51
C TYR A 123 -3.94 -3.94 9.34
N SER A 124 -4.07 -3.41 8.12
CA SER A 124 -3.37 -3.93 6.95
C SER A 124 -1.85 -3.91 7.11
N PHE A 125 -1.27 -2.80 7.60
CA PHE A 125 0.16 -2.74 7.91
C PHE A 125 0.56 -3.72 9.02
N ALA A 126 -0.29 -3.92 10.03
CA ALA A 126 -0.04 -4.92 11.06
C ALA A 126 -0.01 -6.35 10.49
N MET A 127 -0.90 -6.69 9.55
CA MET A 127 -0.88 -7.99 8.88
C MET A 127 0.38 -8.19 8.04
N LEU A 128 0.81 -7.17 7.28
CA LEU A 128 2.06 -7.20 6.53
C LEU A 128 3.26 -7.43 7.47
N ALA A 129 3.36 -6.64 8.54
CA ALA A 129 4.43 -6.73 9.52
C ALA A 129 4.45 -8.10 10.21
N TYR A 130 3.28 -8.63 10.59
CA TYR A 130 3.16 -9.93 11.22
C TYR A 130 3.57 -11.08 10.27
N GLY A 131 3.17 -11.03 9.00
CA GLY A 131 3.59 -12.00 7.99
C GLY A 131 5.12 -12.02 7.81
N PHE A 132 5.75 -10.84 7.73
CA PHE A 132 7.22 -10.75 7.68
C PHE A 132 7.90 -11.19 8.99
N TYR A 133 7.30 -10.93 10.15
CA TYR A 133 7.79 -11.40 11.44
C TYR A 133 7.83 -12.93 11.51
N LEU A 134 6.77 -13.61 11.06
CA LEU A 134 6.72 -15.07 11.00
C LEU A 134 7.80 -15.64 10.05
N PHE A 135 8.00 -15.00 8.90
CA PHE A 135 9.11 -15.34 7.99
C PHE A 135 10.47 -15.24 8.68
N TYR A 136 10.73 -14.14 9.40
CA TYR A 136 11.97 -13.95 10.14
C TYR A 136 12.18 -15.04 11.21
N GLN A 137 11.14 -15.35 12.00
CA GLN A 137 11.20 -16.41 13.01
C GLN A 137 11.56 -17.77 12.39
N SER A 138 10.94 -18.13 11.26
CA SER A 138 11.21 -19.41 10.60
C SER A 138 12.64 -19.58 10.05
N GLY A 139 13.36 -18.48 9.82
CA GLY A 139 14.76 -18.53 9.39
C GLY A 139 15.77 -18.44 10.55
N ALA A 140 15.30 -18.20 11.77
CA ALA A 140 16.13 -18.13 12.97
C ALA A 140 16.21 -19.47 13.74
N GLU A 141 15.33 -20.41 13.40
CA GLU A 141 15.35 -21.82 13.83
C GLU A 141 16.26 -22.66 12.92
#